data_AF-A0A6J2WIH7-F1
#
_entry.id   AF-A0A6J2WIH7-F1
#
_cell.length_a   1.000
_cell.length_b   1.000
_cell.length_c   1.000
_cell.angle_alpha   90.00
_cell.angle_beta   90.00
_cell.angle_gamma   90.00
#
_symmetry.space_group_name_H-M   'P 1'
#
loop_
_entity.id
_entity.type
_entity.pdbx_description
1 polymer ?
#
loop_
_entity_poly.entity_id
_entity_poly.type
_entity_poly.pdbx_seq_one_letter_code
_entity_poly.pdbx_strand_id
1 'polypeptide(L)'
;MTDELWLVKTGIPLNKVDEPPWQLHAPGIPHKVKADSPDTLPEEVRFSFTKTTEFEFTRLSAVLELKLKGLVERTEPWTNFEQLDHVFAERRTATYEYVRQHWREDEFFGYQLLNGMNPMMIHKCSELPKKFPVTDDMVKAFLPSGSNLKNEMKRGNIFLCDYKRLDGLSGNVINKKQQYLTAPMCLLFSNPEGKLLPIAIQLKQEPGEENPIFLPSDSESDWLLAKSFVRNAEFSEHELNFHLLRTHLMAEVFTIAILRNIPTVHPLFKLLIPHCRYTLQINIMARALLVSEDGVFAKYTAIGMEGTVKLLKRAASSLTYSSLCLPDDIKARGVEDIPNYYYRDDGLKLWNIINKYVDGVVRYYYTSDDDVIKDTELQNWIGEIHKKGFLEKTEQGISSFKSVDELIKFVTMVIFTASAQHAAINNGQFDFGGWMPNLPSTLRCPPPTKKGSSTEGSILDTLPEISTTVNIMAALYVLSKTSSDRYPLGYYPEELFNEKTPLKMIDKFQEDLMSLSKEIDKRNRDLPLPYIYLDPKQLDNSIAI
;
A
#
# COMPACT_ATOMS: atom_id res chain seq x y z
N MET A 1 27.37 25.46 3.28
CA MET A 1 26.92 26.27 2.14
C MET A 1 25.42 26.19 2.17
N THR A 2 24.76 27.34 2.30
CA THR A 2 23.33 27.50 2.57
C THR A 2 22.51 27.08 1.36
N ASP A 3 21.62 26.10 1.55
CA ASP A 3 20.62 25.66 0.57
C ASP A 3 19.50 26.71 0.43
N GLU A 4 19.81 27.84 -0.23
CA GLU A 4 18.81 28.83 -0.64
C GLU A 4 18.16 28.44 -1.97
N LEU A 5 16.84 28.19 -1.88
CA LEU A 5 15.78 28.23 -2.90
C LEU A 5 16.18 28.63 -4.34
N TRP A 6 16.00 27.70 -5.29
CA TRP A 6 16.06 27.99 -6.73
C TRP A 6 14.70 28.10 -7.44
N LEU A 7 13.62 27.54 -6.88
CA LEU A 7 12.29 27.57 -7.52
C LEU A 7 11.60 28.95 -7.53
N VAL A 8 12.08 29.92 -6.74
CA VAL A 8 11.41 31.23 -6.56
C VAL A 8 12.08 32.38 -7.32
N LYS A 9 13.33 32.23 -7.84
CA LYS A 9 14.06 33.36 -8.47
C LYS A 9 14.07 33.41 -9.98
N THR A 10 13.71 32.35 -10.71
CA THR A 10 13.99 32.37 -12.16
C THR A 10 12.92 33.08 -12.97
N GLY A 11 11.66 33.16 -12.55
CA GLY A 11 10.61 33.74 -13.40
C GLY A 11 10.58 33.12 -14.80
N ILE A 12 11.17 31.93 -14.96
CA ILE A 12 11.22 31.18 -16.21
C ILE A 12 9.86 30.50 -16.30
N PRO A 13 9.04 30.84 -17.31
CA PRO A 13 7.90 30.00 -17.62
C PRO A 13 8.45 28.60 -17.86
N LEU A 14 7.85 27.58 -17.25
CA LEU A 14 7.88 26.23 -17.83
C LEU A 14 7.30 26.40 -19.24
N ASN A 15 8.18 26.69 -20.21
CA ASN A 15 7.79 26.77 -21.60
C ASN A 15 7.23 25.39 -21.97
N LYS A 16 6.21 25.35 -22.81
CA LYS A 16 5.57 24.12 -23.34
C LYS A 16 6.54 23.04 -23.90
N VAL A 17 7.84 23.31 -23.96
CA VAL A 17 8.90 22.45 -24.48
C VAL A 17 9.46 21.49 -23.41
N ASP A 18 9.26 21.76 -22.10
CA ASP A 18 9.87 20.99 -20.99
C ASP A 18 8.86 20.19 -20.13
N GLU A 19 7.61 20.04 -20.58
CA GLU A 19 6.60 19.24 -19.88
C GLU A 19 6.93 17.73 -19.92
N PRO A 20 6.80 16.99 -18.80
CA PRO A 20 7.03 15.55 -18.80
C PRO A 20 6.07 14.85 -19.79
N PRO A 21 6.59 14.17 -20.83
CA PRO A 21 5.72 13.54 -21.81
C PRO A 21 5.08 12.29 -21.22
N TRP A 22 3.85 11.95 -21.65
CA TRP A 22 3.25 10.67 -21.31
C TRP A 22 3.84 9.51 -22.13
N GLN A 23 3.94 8.34 -21.51
CA GLN A 23 4.18 7.07 -22.17
C GLN A 23 3.17 6.05 -21.66
N LEU A 24 2.65 5.20 -22.57
CA LEU A 24 1.86 4.05 -22.16
C LEU A 24 2.73 3.11 -21.32
N HIS A 25 2.28 2.73 -20.12
CA HIS A 25 2.99 1.77 -19.28
C HIS A 25 2.85 0.36 -19.88
N ALA A 26 1.61 -0.13 -19.95
CA ALA A 26 1.19 -1.31 -20.71
C ALA A 26 -0.32 -1.23 -20.97
N PRO A 27 -0.87 -2.00 -21.93
CA PRO A 27 -2.32 -1.99 -22.20
C PRO A 27 -3.16 -2.32 -20.96
N GLY A 28 -3.99 -1.36 -20.53
CA GLY A 28 -4.88 -1.49 -19.37
C GLY A 28 -4.28 -1.05 -18.03
N ILE A 29 -3.09 -0.45 -18.03
CA ILE A 29 -2.43 0.16 -16.85
C ILE A 29 -2.34 1.68 -17.07
N PRO A 30 -2.46 2.53 -16.02
CA PRO A 30 -2.24 3.98 -16.12
C PRO A 30 -0.97 4.34 -16.87
N HIS A 31 -1.01 5.46 -17.61
CA HIS A 31 0.18 5.99 -18.27
C HIS A 31 1.21 6.47 -17.23
N LYS A 32 2.47 6.54 -17.66
CA LYS A 32 3.61 6.97 -16.85
C LYS A 32 4.37 8.12 -17.52
N VAL A 33 5.36 8.68 -16.84
CA VAL A 33 6.30 9.61 -17.48
C VAL A 33 7.13 8.89 -18.54
N LYS A 34 7.36 9.56 -19.67
CA LYS A 34 8.27 9.14 -20.74
C LYS A 34 9.70 9.52 -20.35
N ALA A 35 10.31 8.68 -19.53
CA ALA A 35 11.69 8.79 -19.11
C ALA A 35 12.27 7.39 -18.89
N ASP A 36 13.47 7.15 -19.42
CA ASP A 36 14.16 5.87 -19.30
C ASP A 36 15.11 5.84 -18.07
N SER A 37 15.53 7.02 -17.60
CA SER A 37 16.40 7.22 -16.44
C SER A 37 15.97 8.47 -15.67
N PRO A 38 16.21 8.55 -14.34
CA PRO A 38 16.07 9.81 -13.60
C PRO A 38 16.84 10.99 -14.21
N ASP A 39 17.97 10.74 -14.89
CA ASP A 39 18.81 11.77 -15.48
C ASP A 39 18.12 12.52 -16.64
N THR A 40 17.06 11.95 -17.22
CA THR A 40 16.30 12.60 -18.29
C THR A 40 15.18 13.49 -17.77
N LEU A 41 14.99 13.56 -16.44
CA LEU A 41 14.05 14.49 -15.82
C LEU A 41 14.68 15.88 -15.66
N PRO A 42 13.87 16.95 -15.71
CA PRO A 42 14.28 18.28 -15.27
C PRO A 42 14.87 18.25 -13.86
N GLU A 43 15.86 19.09 -13.58
CA GLU A 43 16.61 19.03 -12.32
C GLU A 43 15.72 19.25 -11.09
N GLU A 44 14.66 20.04 -11.25
CA GLU A 44 13.73 20.47 -10.22
C GLU A 44 12.85 19.34 -9.67
N VAL A 45 12.68 18.26 -10.45
CA VAL A 45 11.87 17.09 -10.04
C VAL A 45 12.73 15.87 -9.70
N ARG A 46 14.06 15.99 -9.82
CA ARG A 46 15.01 14.96 -9.41
C ARG A 46 15.27 15.01 -7.90
N PHE A 47 15.73 13.89 -7.35
CA PHE A 47 16.20 13.81 -5.97
C PHE A 47 17.29 14.84 -5.72
N SER A 48 17.31 15.40 -4.51
CA SER A 48 18.46 16.18 -4.04
C SER A 48 19.71 15.30 -3.99
N PHE A 49 20.87 15.95 -3.92
CA PHE A 49 22.13 15.26 -3.66
C PHE A 49 22.06 14.43 -2.38
N THR A 50 21.51 14.99 -1.30
CA THR A 50 21.34 14.31 -0.01
C THR A 50 20.48 13.07 -0.15
N LYS A 51 19.28 13.20 -0.75
CA LYS A 51 18.36 12.07 -0.95
C LYS A 51 18.98 10.97 -1.80
N THR A 52 19.66 11.33 -2.89
CA THR A 52 20.36 10.37 -3.76
C THR A 52 21.44 9.62 -2.99
N THR A 53 22.28 10.35 -2.26
CA THR A 53 23.39 9.76 -1.47
C THR A 53 22.87 8.82 -0.39
N GLU A 54 21.84 9.23 0.36
CA GLU A 54 21.25 8.42 1.41
C GLU A 54 20.58 7.14 0.88
N PHE A 55 19.83 7.25 -0.22
CA PHE A 55 19.19 6.11 -0.85
C PHE A 55 20.22 5.08 -1.29
N GLU A 56 21.26 5.53 -2.01
CA GLU A 56 22.34 4.68 -2.48
C GLU A 56 23.12 4.04 -1.33
N PHE A 57 23.48 4.82 -0.31
CA PHE A 57 24.15 4.31 0.88
C PHE A 57 23.31 3.25 1.61
N THR A 58 22.02 3.52 1.82
CA THR A 58 21.11 2.59 2.51
C THR A 58 20.98 1.28 1.75
N ARG A 59 20.82 1.36 0.42
CA ARG A 59 20.75 0.19 -0.47
C ARG A 59 22.04 -0.63 -0.43
N LEU A 60 23.19 0.03 -0.61
CA LEU A 60 24.50 -0.63 -0.58
C LEU A 60 24.77 -1.26 0.78
N SER A 61 24.47 -0.57 1.87
CA SER A 61 24.67 -1.08 3.23
C SER A 61 23.79 -2.31 3.53
N ALA A 62 22.53 -2.31 3.10
CA ALA A 62 21.63 -3.46 3.26
C ALA A 62 22.15 -4.70 2.53
N VAL A 63 22.60 -4.55 1.28
CA VAL A 63 23.12 -5.67 0.48
C VAL A 63 24.51 -6.11 0.96
N LEU A 64 25.40 -5.17 1.32
CA LEU A 64 26.76 -5.47 1.76
C LEU A 64 26.77 -6.29 3.06
N GLU A 65 25.93 -5.95 4.03
CA GLU A 65 25.79 -6.73 5.26
C GLU A 65 25.46 -8.21 4.95
N LEU A 66 24.52 -8.44 4.03
CA LEU A 66 24.10 -9.78 3.63
C LEU A 66 25.17 -10.52 2.82
N LYS A 67 25.93 -9.80 1.98
CA LYS A 67 27.07 -10.36 1.23
C LYS A 67 28.20 -10.79 2.17
N LEU A 68 28.54 -9.97 3.16
CA LEU A 68 29.56 -10.29 4.17
C LEU A 68 29.17 -11.51 5.02
N LYS A 69 27.86 -11.69 5.28
CA LYS A 69 27.31 -12.91 5.91
C LYS A 69 27.21 -14.11 4.96
N GLY A 70 27.55 -13.94 3.67
CA GLY A 70 27.50 -14.98 2.65
C GLY A 70 26.09 -15.47 2.33
N LEU A 71 25.04 -14.67 2.55
CA LEU A 71 23.64 -15.11 2.44
C LEU A 71 23.00 -14.82 1.07
N VAL A 72 23.47 -13.80 0.36
CA VAL A 72 22.81 -13.26 -0.85
C VAL A 72 22.67 -14.29 -1.98
N GLU A 73 23.60 -15.24 -2.08
CA GLU A 73 23.67 -16.23 -3.15
C GLU A 73 23.33 -17.66 -2.69
N ARG A 74 22.94 -17.84 -1.41
CA ARG A 74 22.64 -19.16 -0.86
C ARG A 74 21.26 -19.64 -1.27
N THR A 75 21.22 -20.67 -2.10
CA THR A 75 19.99 -21.26 -2.64
C THR A 75 19.49 -22.46 -1.85
N GLU A 76 20.06 -22.68 -0.66
CA GLU A 76 19.56 -23.69 0.27
C GLU A 76 18.30 -23.21 1.00
N PRO A 77 17.40 -24.12 1.38
CA PRO A 77 16.31 -23.79 2.30
C PRO A 77 16.84 -23.46 3.70
N TRP A 78 16.04 -22.74 4.48
CA TRP A 78 16.25 -22.61 5.92
C TRP A 78 16.07 -23.97 6.60
N THR A 79 16.95 -24.31 7.53
CA THR A 79 16.86 -25.60 8.26
C THR A 79 16.04 -25.50 9.54
N ASN A 80 15.85 -24.28 10.06
CA ASN A 80 15.00 -23.94 11.20
C ASN A 80 14.73 -22.43 11.21
N PHE A 81 13.83 -21.98 12.10
CA PHE A 81 13.46 -20.57 12.20
C PHE A 81 14.51 -19.73 12.94
N GLU A 82 15.29 -20.32 13.85
CA GLU A 82 16.33 -19.63 14.63
C GLU A 82 17.43 -19.06 13.71
N GLN A 83 17.68 -19.67 12.55
CA GLN A 83 18.60 -19.12 11.56
C GLN A 83 18.18 -17.74 11.03
N LEU A 84 16.88 -17.43 11.00
CA LEU A 84 16.39 -16.10 10.64
C LEU A 84 16.70 -15.06 11.73
N ASP A 85 16.87 -15.47 12.99
CA ASP A 85 17.20 -14.58 14.11
C ASP A 85 18.58 -13.93 13.99
N HIS A 86 19.41 -14.32 13.02
CA HIS A 86 20.70 -13.68 12.75
C HIS A 86 20.68 -12.69 11.56
N VAL A 87 19.59 -12.67 10.80
CA VAL A 87 19.43 -11.77 9.64
C VAL A 87 18.91 -10.42 10.14
N PHE A 88 19.60 -9.33 9.77
CA PHE A 88 19.25 -7.95 10.13
C PHE A 88 18.98 -7.73 11.64
N ALA A 89 19.65 -8.47 12.53
CA ALA A 89 19.39 -8.42 13.97
C ALA A 89 19.50 -7.00 14.57
N GLU A 90 20.46 -6.20 14.10
CA GLU A 90 20.67 -4.82 14.55
C GLU A 90 19.66 -3.82 14.00
N ARG A 91 18.83 -4.21 13.03
CA ARG A 91 17.86 -3.33 12.35
C ARG A 91 16.42 -3.56 12.81
N ARG A 92 16.20 -4.47 13.77
CA ARG A 92 14.86 -4.84 14.26
C ARG A 92 14.22 -3.70 15.04
N THR A 93 12.95 -3.44 14.72
CA THR A 93 12.09 -2.51 15.45
C THR A 93 11.31 -3.24 16.55
N ALA A 94 10.61 -2.50 17.40
CA ALA A 94 9.68 -3.09 18.37
C ALA A 94 8.55 -3.87 17.67
N THR A 95 8.00 -3.32 16.58
CA THR A 95 6.97 -4.01 15.77
C THR A 95 7.51 -5.28 15.13
N TYR A 96 8.74 -5.25 14.59
CA TYR A 96 9.39 -6.45 14.07
C TYR A 96 9.45 -7.55 15.11
N GLU A 97 9.89 -7.23 16.32
CA GLU A 97 10.02 -8.23 17.40
C GLU A 97 8.66 -8.77 17.82
N TYR A 98 7.63 -7.92 17.86
CA TYR A 98 6.25 -8.35 18.09
C TYR A 98 5.79 -9.34 17.00
N VAL A 99 6.00 -9.01 15.72
CA VAL A 99 5.65 -9.90 14.60
C VAL A 99 6.37 -11.24 14.74
N ARG A 100 7.67 -11.22 15.03
CA ARG A 100 8.48 -12.43 15.24
C ARG A 100 7.92 -13.34 16.34
N GLN A 101 7.41 -12.76 17.41
CA GLN A 101 6.84 -13.50 18.54
C GLN A 101 5.42 -14.02 18.27
N HIS A 102 4.61 -13.27 17.52
CA HIS A 102 3.16 -13.50 17.42
C HIS A 102 2.66 -14.00 16.05
N TRP A 103 3.52 -14.14 15.03
CA TRP A 103 3.10 -14.51 13.66
C TRP A 103 2.28 -15.81 13.52
N ARG A 104 2.40 -16.74 14.48
CA ARG A 104 1.63 -17.99 14.50
C ARG A 104 0.21 -17.82 15.03
N GLU A 105 -0.08 -16.75 15.77
CA GLU A 105 -1.34 -16.55 16.47
C GLU A 105 -2.46 -16.11 15.51
N ASP A 106 -3.65 -16.67 15.68
CA ASP A 106 -4.83 -16.33 14.86
C ASP A 106 -5.31 -14.90 15.11
N GLU A 107 -5.21 -14.42 16.35
CA GLU A 107 -5.51 -13.04 16.71
C GLU A 107 -4.58 -12.07 15.99
N PHE A 108 -3.28 -12.36 15.95
CA PHE A 108 -2.33 -11.49 15.25
C PHE A 108 -2.46 -11.59 13.73
N PHE A 109 -2.79 -12.76 13.18
CA PHE A 109 -3.14 -12.91 11.77
C PHE A 109 -4.31 -12.00 11.39
N GLY A 110 -5.40 -12.03 12.16
CA GLY A 110 -6.57 -11.17 11.91
C GLY A 110 -6.29 -9.69 12.17
N TYR A 111 -5.53 -9.35 13.21
CA TYR A 111 -5.09 -7.98 13.49
C TYR A 111 -4.41 -7.33 12.27
N GLN A 112 -3.53 -8.07 11.59
CA GLN A 112 -2.79 -7.56 10.44
C GLN A 112 -3.67 -7.19 9.24
N LEU A 113 -4.88 -7.77 9.11
CA LEU A 113 -5.83 -7.42 8.06
C LEU A 113 -6.55 -6.08 8.32
N LEU A 114 -6.42 -5.54 9.54
CA LEU A 114 -6.94 -4.21 9.92
C LEU A 114 -5.82 -3.18 10.11
N ASN A 115 -4.70 -3.60 10.71
CA ASN A 115 -3.68 -2.70 11.23
C ASN A 115 -2.26 -3.07 10.79
N GLY A 116 -2.13 -4.08 9.94
CA GLY A 116 -0.86 -4.49 9.35
C GLY A 116 -0.53 -3.72 8.07
N MET A 117 0.37 -4.31 7.30
CA MET A 117 0.88 -3.72 6.05
C MET A 117 -0.19 -3.49 4.96
N ASN A 118 -1.27 -4.29 4.94
CA ASN A 118 -2.32 -4.19 3.94
C ASN A 118 -3.74 -4.19 4.56
N PRO A 119 -4.19 -3.04 5.08
CA PRO A 119 -5.50 -2.93 5.70
C PRO A 119 -6.65 -2.81 4.68
N MET A 120 -6.44 -3.11 3.39
CA MET A 120 -7.38 -2.75 2.31
C MET A 120 -8.20 -3.91 1.76
N MET A 121 -7.87 -5.16 2.10
CA MET A 121 -8.49 -6.35 1.50
C MET A 121 -9.81 -6.78 2.16
N ILE A 122 -9.94 -6.55 3.46
CA ILE A 122 -11.08 -7.03 4.25
C ILE A 122 -12.36 -6.27 3.91
N HIS A 123 -13.45 -7.02 3.73
CA HIS A 123 -14.80 -6.48 3.58
C HIS A 123 -15.82 -7.32 4.36
N LYS A 124 -16.93 -6.70 4.76
CA LYS A 124 -18.05 -7.37 5.41
C LYS A 124 -18.68 -8.41 4.49
N CYS A 125 -18.92 -9.60 5.00
CA CYS A 125 -19.53 -10.70 4.28
C CYS A 125 -20.98 -10.88 4.75
N SER A 126 -21.92 -10.42 3.93
CA SER A 126 -23.37 -10.59 4.18
C SER A 126 -23.89 -11.93 3.64
N GLU A 127 -23.19 -12.52 2.68
CA GLU A 127 -23.48 -13.80 2.06
C GLU A 127 -22.16 -14.46 1.61
N LEU A 128 -22.04 -15.77 1.83
CA LEU A 128 -20.87 -16.52 1.36
C LEU A 128 -20.86 -16.60 -0.18
N PRO A 129 -19.69 -16.44 -0.82
CA PRO A 129 -19.54 -16.79 -2.23
C PRO A 129 -19.88 -18.27 -2.46
N LYS A 130 -20.64 -18.59 -3.51
CA LYS A 130 -21.00 -19.99 -3.85
C LYS A 130 -19.78 -20.91 -4.02
N LYS A 131 -18.67 -20.35 -4.47
CA LYS A 131 -17.36 -21.00 -4.64
C LYS A 131 -16.62 -21.26 -3.31
N PHE A 132 -17.18 -20.83 -2.18
CA PHE A 132 -16.62 -21.01 -0.84
C PHE A 132 -17.65 -21.71 0.07
N PRO A 133 -17.81 -23.04 -0.06
CA PRO A 133 -18.89 -23.80 0.58
C PRO A 133 -18.61 -24.09 2.08
N VAL A 134 -18.32 -23.05 2.86
CA VAL A 134 -18.20 -23.15 4.33
C VAL A 134 -19.58 -23.45 4.93
N THR A 135 -19.66 -24.47 5.77
CA THR A 135 -20.91 -24.86 6.45
C THR A 135 -20.93 -24.40 7.90
N ASP A 136 -22.12 -24.34 8.51
CA ASP A 136 -22.26 -24.05 9.94
C ASP A 136 -21.47 -25.04 10.79
N ASP A 137 -21.49 -26.34 10.45
CA ASP A 137 -20.76 -27.38 11.20
C ASP A 137 -19.25 -27.17 11.19
N MET A 138 -18.70 -26.63 10.10
CA MET A 138 -17.26 -26.34 10.00
C MET A 138 -16.82 -25.26 11.00
N VAL A 139 -17.64 -24.23 11.22
CA VAL A 139 -17.23 -23.03 11.97
C VAL A 139 -17.91 -22.86 13.31
N LYS A 140 -18.89 -23.70 13.65
CA LYS A 140 -19.68 -23.62 14.89
C LYS A 140 -18.81 -23.52 16.15
N ALA A 141 -17.68 -24.20 16.19
CA ALA A 141 -16.75 -24.19 17.32
C ALA A 141 -16.09 -22.81 17.56
N PHE A 142 -16.06 -21.94 16.54
CA PHE A 142 -15.43 -20.62 16.57
C PHE A 142 -16.43 -19.48 16.70
N LEU A 143 -17.73 -19.78 16.74
CA LEU A 143 -18.81 -18.80 16.87
C LEU A 143 -19.40 -18.83 18.29
N PRO A 144 -20.13 -17.78 18.72
CA PRO A 144 -20.78 -17.75 20.02
C PRO A 144 -21.74 -18.92 20.20
N SER A 145 -21.79 -19.47 21.42
CA SER A 145 -22.69 -20.57 21.77
C SER A 145 -24.14 -20.24 21.40
N GLY A 146 -24.79 -21.16 20.67
CA GLY A 146 -26.16 -20.98 20.19
C GLY A 146 -26.32 -20.10 18.94
N SER A 147 -25.22 -19.62 18.34
CA SER A 147 -25.22 -18.92 17.07
C SER A 147 -24.86 -19.82 15.88
N ASN A 148 -24.90 -19.26 14.68
CA ASN A 148 -24.51 -19.88 13.41
C ASN A 148 -24.04 -18.82 12.42
N LEU A 149 -23.46 -19.25 11.28
CA LEU A 149 -22.83 -18.33 10.35
C LEU A 149 -23.82 -17.34 9.75
N LYS A 150 -25.04 -17.80 9.43
CA LYS A 150 -26.12 -16.94 8.91
C LYS A 150 -26.50 -15.82 9.88
N ASN A 151 -26.57 -16.11 11.18
CA ASN A 151 -26.89 -15.13 12.20
C ASN A 151 -25.74 -14.14 12.40
N GLU A 152 -24.50 -14.60 12.40
CA GLU A 152 -23.33 -13.72 12.54
C GLU A 152 -23.11 -12.83 11.30
N MET A 153 -23.38 -13.32 10.08
CA MET A 153 -23.40 -12.48 8.87
C MET A 153 -24.46 -11.38 8.96
N LYS A 154 -25.67 -11.72 9.44
CA LYS A 154 -26.74 -10.73 9.67
C LYS A 154 -26.40 -9.69 10.73
N ARG A 155 -25.64 -10.07 11.75
CA ARG A 155 -25.13 -9.15 12.79
C ARG A 155 -23.99 -8.28 12.28
N GLY A 156 -23.41 -8.60 11.12
CA GLY A 156 -22.26 -7.89 10.55
C GLY A 156 -20.92 -8.31 11.17
N ASN A 157 -20.85 -9.49 11.79
CA ASN A 157 -19.66 -9.98 12.49
C ASN A 157 -18.75 -10.84 11.60
N ILE A 158 -19.16 -11.15 10.37
CA ILE A 158 -18.41 -11.99 9.44
C ILE A 158 -17.80 -11.15 8.33
N PHE A 159 -16.53 -11.40 8.05
CA PHE A 159 -15.73 -10.67 7.07
C PHE A 159 -15.01 -11.64 6.14
N LEU A 160 -14.60 -11.15 4.98
CA LEU A 160 -13.95 -11.93 3.94
C LEU A 160 -12.77 -11.17 3.34
N CYS A 161 -11.67 -11.86 3.10
CA CYS A 161 -10.63 -11.46 2.16
C CYS A 161 -10.67 -12.43 0.97
N ASP A 162 -10.93 -11.93 -0.25
CA ASP A 162 -10.97 -12.73 -1.49
C ASP A 162 -9.86 -12.28 -2.45
N TYR A 163 -8.87 -13.15 -2.67
CA TYR A 163 -7.69 -12.91 -3.49
C TYR A 163 -7.88 -13.34 -4.96
N LYS A 164 -9.12 -13.36 -5.45
CA LYS A 164 -9.49 -13.79 -6.82
C LYS A 164 -8.68 -13.17 -7.97
N ARG A 165 -8.07 -11.99 -7.80
CA ARG A 165 -7.25 -11.40 -8.89
C ARG A 165 -5.95 -12.18 -9.12
N LEU A 166 -5.54 -13.06 -8.21
CA LEU A 166 -4.43 -13.98 -8.38
C LEU A 166 -4.84 -15.28 -9.11
N ASP A 167 -6.14 -15.50 -9.33
CA ASP A 167 -6.62 -16.76 -9.88
C ASP A 167 -6.11 -17.03 -11.29
N GLY A 168 -5.70 -18.27 -11.54
CA GLY A 168 -5.08 -18.68 -12.80
C GLY A 168 -3.73 -18.03 -13.12
N LEU A 169 -3.08 -17.33 -12.18
CA LEU A 169 -1.69 -16.92 -12.35
C LEU A 169 -0.76 -18.10 -12.05
N SER A 170 0.23 -18.31 -12.92
CA SER A 170 1.29 -19.28 -12.69
C SER A 170 2.36 -18.68 -11.78
N GLY A 171 2.92 -19.49 -10.89
CA GLY A 171 4.07 -19.07 -10.11
C GLY A 171 5.33 -18.94 -10.96
N ASN A 172 6.22 -18.07 -10.52
CA ASN A 172 7.51 -17.78 -11.14
C ASN A 172 8.50 -18.97 -11.02
N VAL A 173 9.65 -18.87 -11.68
CA VAL A 173 10.78 -19.78 -11.50
C VAL A 173 11.94 -19.02 -10.88
N ILE A 174 12.28 -19.35 -9.64
CA ILE A 174 13.40 -18.74 -8.90
C ILE A 174 14.45 -19.81 -8.66
N ASN A 175 15.73 -19.51 -8.92
CA ASN A 175 16.83 -20.47 -8.77
C ASN A 175 16.57 -21.81 -9.50
N LYS A 176 15.94 -21.75 -10.68
CA LYS A 176 15.51 -22.91 -11.50
C LYS A 176 14.47 -23.82 -10.82
N LYS A 177 13.79 -23.34 -9.76
CA LYS A 177 12.75 -24.07 -9.03
C LYS A 177 11.41 -23.37 -9.21
N GLN A 178 10.37 -24.17 -9.47
CA GLN A 178 9.00 -23.68 -9.57
C GLN A 178 8.56 -23.07 -8.24
N GLN A 179 7.98 -21.88 -8.30
CA GLN A 179 7.31 -21.23 -7.19
C GLN A 179 5.80 -21.39 -7.34
N TYR A 180 5.05 -21.17 -6.27
CA TYR A 180 3.60 -21.37 -6.25
C TYR A 180 2.89 -20.14 -5.72
N LEU A 181 1.77 -19.82 -6.39
CA LEU A 181 0.81 -18.82 -5.99
C LEU A 181 -0.53 -19.48 -5.77
N THR A 182 -1.33 -18.87 -4.90
CA THR A 182 -2.72 -19.25 -4.64
C THR A 182 -3.62 -18.02 -4.75
N ALA A 183 -4.91 -18.27 -4.93
CA ALA A 183 -5.94 -17.23 -4.89
C ALA A 183 -6.93 -17.57 -3.77
N PRO A 184 -6.52 -17.40 -2.50
CA PRO A 184 -7.31 -17.88 -1.38
C PRO A 184 -8.59 -17.06 -1.15
N MET A 185 -9.48 -17.63 -0.36
CA MET A 185 -10.54 -16.92 0.36
C MET A 185 -10.37 -17.20 1.85
N CYS A 186 -10.34 -16.14 2.66
CA CYS A 186 -10.20 -16.22 4.11
C CYS A 186 -11.42 -15.60 4.79
N LEU A 187 -12.19 -16.45 5.47
CA LEU A 187 -13.36 -16.05 6.26
C LEU A 187 -12.93 -15.70 7.67
N LEU A 188 -13.39 -14.55 8.18
CA LEU A 188 -13.06 -14.05 9.50
C LEU A 188 -14.30 -13.74 10.32
N PHE A 189 -14.17 -13.85 11.63
CA PHE A 189 -15.19 -13.52 12.61
C PHE A 189 -14.66 -12.46 13.57
N SER A 190 -15.41 -11.35 13.71
CA SER A 190 -15.18 -10.37 14.77
C SER A 190 -15.93 -10.83 16.02
N ASN A 191 -15.18 -11.21 17.05
CA ASN A 191 -15.75 -11.74 18.27
C ASN A 191 -16.28 -10.62 19.20
N PRO A 192 -17.05 -10.95 20.26
CA PRO A 192 -17.57 -9.96 21.20
C PRO A 192 -16.49 -9.12 21.92
N GLU A 193 -15.26 -9.62 22.01
CA GLU A 193 -14.11 -8.92 22.57
C GLU A 193 -13.46 -7.94 21.58
N GLY A 194 -13.98 -7.84 20.35
CA GLY A 194 -13.47 -6.95 19.31
C GLY A 194 -12.21 -7.44 18.61
N LYS A 195 -11.86 -8.73 18.75
CA LYS A 195 -10.78 -9.40 18.03
C LYS A 195 -11.30 -9.95 16.71
N LEU A 196 -10.49 -9.85 15.66
CA LEU A 196 -10.79 -10.44 14.37
C LEU A 196 -10.05 -11.76 14.24
N LEU A 197 -10.75 -12.87 14.02
CA LEU A 197 -10.18 -14.21 14.01
C LEU A 197 -10.45 -14.91 12.67
N PRO A 198 -9.45 -15.51 12.00
CA PRO A 198 -9.68 -16.37 10.85
C PRO A 198 -10.40 -17.66 11.29
N ILE A 199 -11.47 -18.04 10.59
CA ILE A 199 -12.29 -19.21 10.92
C ILE A 199 -12.37 -20.25 9.80
N ALA A 200 -12.04 -19.86 8.56
CA ALA A 200 -11.93 -20.78 7.43
C ALA A 200 -11.04 -20.21 6.33
N ILE A 201 -10.22 -21.06 5.70
CA ILE A 201 -9.40 -20.71 4.53
C ILE A 201 -9.58 -21.76 3.43
N GLN A 202 -9.88 -21.31 2.21
CA GLN A 202 -9.81 -22.12 0.99
C GLN A 202 -8.72 -21.55 0.10
N LEU A 203 -7.77 -22.37 -0.38
CA LEU A 203 -6.56 -21.87 -1.03
C LEU A 203 -6.72 -21.55 -2.53
N LYS A 204 -7.70 -22.18 -3.20
CA LYS A 204 -8.05 -21.85 -4.59
C LYS A 204 -9.49 -21.35 -4.68
N GLN A 205 -9.82 -20.71 -5.80
CA GLN A 205 -11.16 -20.16 -6.03
C GLN A 205 -12.21 -21.25 -6.21
N GLU A 206 -11.91 -22.29 -7.00
CA GLU A 206 -12.84 -23.38 -7.27
C GLU A 206 -12.81 -24.44 -6.16
N PRO A 207 -13.95 -24.80 -5.55
CA PRO A 207 -14.01 -25.83 -4.52
C PRO A 207 -13.79 -27.22 -5.13
N GLY A 208 -13.25 -28.15 -4.34
CA GLY A 208 -13.06 -29.53 -4.78
C GLY A 208 -12.32 -30.38 -3.76
N GLU A 209 -12.24 -31.69 -4.01
CA GLU A 209 -11.56 -32.65 -3.11
C GLU A 209 -10.08 -32.31 -2.89
N GLU A 210 -9.42 -31.72 -3.91
CA GLU A 210 -8.02 -31.27 -3.85
C GLU A 210 -7.85 -29.80 -3.43
N ASN A 211 -8.92 -29.16 -2.96
CA ASN A 211 -8.91 -27.80 -2.43
C ASN A 211 -9.74 -27.75 -1.13
N PRO A 212 -9.26 -28.41 -0.05
CA PRO A 212 -10.00 -28.48 1.19
C PRO A 212 -10.15 -27.08 1.83
N ILE A 213 -11.22 -26.91 2.61
CA ILE A 213 -11.38 -25.76 3.50
C ILE A 213 -10.64 -26.06 4.80
N PHE A 214 -9.54 -25.34 5.04
CA PHE A 214 -8.76 -25.41 6.27
C PHE A 214 -9.45 -24.62 7.38
N LEU A 215 -9.37 -25.14 8.60
CA LEU A 215 -10.01 -24.60 9.80
C LEU A 215 -8.97 -24.48 10.94
N PRO A 216 -9.18 -23.58 11.92
CA PRO A 216 -8.36 -23.52 13.12
C PRO A 216 -8.31 -24.82 13.94
N SER A 217 -9.28 -25.72 13.75
CA SER A 217 -9.33 -27.04 14.40
C SER A 217 -8.52 -28.13 13.68
N ASP A 218 -7.95 -27.83 12.51
CA ASP A 218 -7.03 -28.75 11.84
C ASP A 218 -5.70 -28.84 12.60
N SER A 219 -4.77 -29.68 12.13
CA SER A 219 -3.44 -29.74 12.75
C SER A 219 -2.75 -28.37 12.71
N GLU A 220 -1.91 -28.08 13.71
CA GLU A 220 -1.19 -26.80 13.78
C GLU A 220 -0.45 -26.50 12.47
N SER A 221 0.23 -27.50 11.91
CA SER A 221 0.97 -27.35 10.67
C SER A 221 0.09 -27.12 9.44
N ASP A 222 -1.06 -27.80 9.32
CA ASP A 222 -1.99 -27.56 8.21
C ASP A 222 -2.56 -26.13 8.26
N TRP A 223 -2.98 -25.70 9.45
CA TRP A 223 -3.56 -24.38 9.65
C TRP A 223 -2.54 -23.26 9.42
N LEU A 224 -1.33 -23.42 9.94
CA LEU A 224 -0.25 -22.46 9.73
C LEU A 224 0.18 -22.37 8.27
N LEU A 225 0.23 -23.50 7.56
CA LEU A 225 0.53 -23.51 6.13
C LEU A 225 -0.58 -22.82 5.32
N ALA A 226 -1.85 -23.07 5.63
CA ALA A 226 -2.98 -22.38 5.00
C ALA A 226 -2.91 -20.86 5.20
N LYS A 227 -2.62 -20.39 6.43
CA LYS A 227 -2.37 -18.96 6.71
C LYS A 227 -1.18 -18.41 5.93
N SER A 228 -0.10 -19.18 5.78
CA SER A 228 1.09 -18.76 5.03
C SER A 228 0.80 -18.50 3.55
N PHE A 229 -0.07 -19.32 2.92
CA PHE A 229 -0.55 -19.07 1.55
C PHE A 229 -1.41 -17.80 1.46
N VAL A 230 -2.24 -17.50 2.47
CA VAL A 230 -2.95 -16.22 2.53
C VAL A 230 -1.98 -15.04 2.66
N ARG A 231 -0.95 -15.15 3.52
CA ARG A 231 0.08 -14.10 3.67
C ARG A 231 0.91 -13.91 2.40
N ASN A 232 1.18 -14.95 1.62
CA ASN A 232 1.82 -14.83 0.30
C ASN A 232 0.91 -14.12 -0.74
N ALA A 233 -0.39 -14.43 -0.73
CA ALA A 233 -1.36 -13.74 -1.58
C ALA A 233 -1.50 -12.26 -1.18
N GLU A 234 -1.50 -11.97 0.13
CA GLU A 234 -1.45 -10.62 0.69
C GLU A 234 -0.24 -9.84 0.19
N PHE A 235 0.96 -10.43 0.22
CA PHE A 235 2.17 -9.79 -0.31
C PHE A 235 1.97 -9.32 -1.76
N SER A 236 1.42 -10.18 -2.62
CA SER A 236 1.22 -9.86 -4.04
C SER A 236 0.18 -8.76 -4.26
N GLU A 237 -0.95 -8.79 -3.54
CA GLU A 237 -2.00 -7.76 -3.64
C GLU A 237 -1.56 -6.43 -3.03
N HIS A 238 -0.91 -6.46 -1.86
CA HIS A 238 -0.34 -5.30 -1.21
C HIS A 238 0.60 -4.56 -2.17
N GLU A 239 1.66 -5.23 -2.62
CA GLU A 239 2.73 -4.55 -3.31
C GLU A 239 2.31 -4.02 -4.69
N LEU A 240 1.47 -4.76 -5.41
CA LEU A 240 1.16 -4.42 -6.79
C LEU A 240 -0.13 -3.61 -6.95
N ASN A 241 -1.18 -3.94 -6.20
CA ASN A 241 -2.45 -3.24 -6.32
C ASN A 241 -2.50 -2.02 -5.39
N PHE A 242 -2.27 -2.21 -4.09
CA PHE A 242 -2.46 -1.11 -3.14
C PHE A 242 -1.27 -0.17 -3.07
N HIS A 243 -0.05 -0.70 -3.08
CA HIS A 243 1.19 0.07 -3.02
C HIS A 243 1.53 0.63 -4.41
N LEU A 244 2.02 -0.19 -5.34
CA LEU A 244 2.46 0.32 -6.64
C LEU A 244 1.34 1.01 -7.44
N LEU A 245 0.21 0.36 -7.70
CA LEU A 245 -0.82 0.94 -8.56
C LEU A 245 -1.56 2.12 -7.90
N ARG A 246 -2.15 1.89 -6.73
CA ARG A 246 -3.08 2.86 -6.11
C ARG A 246 -2.40 4.04 -5.44
N THR A 247 -1.12 3.94 -5.07
CA THR A 247 -0.35 5.11 -4.61
C THR A 247 0.63 5.57 -5.68
N HIS A 248 1.72 4.85 -5.95
CA HIS A 248 2.80 5.32 -6.83
C HIS A 248 2.32 5.73 -8.22
N LEU A 249 1.66 4.83 -8.96
CA LEU A 249 1.28 5.11 -10.35
C LEU A 249 0.21 6.21 -10.43
N MET A 250 -0.74 6.26 -9.49
CA MET A 250 -1.73 7.33 -9.45
C MET A 250 -1.14 8.67 -9.03
N ALA A 251 -0.22 8.71 -8.07
CA ALA A 251 0.49 9.93 -7.70
C ALA A 251 1.36 10.47 -8.84
N GLU A 252 1.98 9.58 -9.63
CA GLU A 252 2.68 9.96 -10.87
C GLU A 252 1.72 10.53 -11.90
N VAL A 253 0.53 9.94 -12.08
CA VAL A 253 -0.51 10.51 -12.96
C VAL A 253 -0.90 11.92 -12.51
N PHE A 254 -1.16 12.12 -11.22
CA PHE A 254 -1.54 13.43 -10.68
C PHE A 254 -0.41 14.45 -10.87
N THR A 255 0.83 14.03 -10.63
CA THR A 255 2.03 14.87 -10.77
C THR A 255 2.23 15.33 -12.21
N ILE A 256 2.22 14.39 -13.17
CA ILE A 256 2.37 14.72 -14.59
C ILE A 256 1.25 15.67 -15.03
N ALA A 257 0.00 15.38 -14.67
CA ALA A 257 -1.12 16.23 -15.05
C ALA A 257 -1.03 17.65 -14.45
N ILE A 258 -0.59 17.79 -13.19
CA ILE A 258 -0.37 19.13 -12.59
C ILE A 258 0.69 19.89 -13.37
N LEU A 259 1.84 19.28 -13.62
CA LEU A 259 2.97 19.92 -14.32
C LEU A 259 2.65 20.32 -15.77
N ARG A 260 1.65 19.69 -16.39
CA ARG A 260 1.24 19.94 -17.78
C ARG A 260 0.11 20.94 -17.95
N ASN A 261 -0.80 21.05 -16.98
CA ASN A 261 -2.05 21.80 -17.17
C ASN A 261 -2.20 23.00 -16.25
N ILE A 262 -1.54 23.01 -15.10
CA ILE A 262 -1.76 24.03 -14.06
C ILE A 262 -0.50 24.90 -13.94
N PRO A 263 -0.56 26.21 -14.27
CA PRO A 263 0.61 27.09 -14.18
C PRO A 263 0.99 27.41 -12.74
N THR A 264 2.24 27.82 -12.51
CA THR A 264 2.80 28.06 -11.17
C THR A 264 2.09 29.14 -10.35
N VAL A 265 1.41 30.08 -11.02
CA VAL A 265 0.60 31.12 -10.36
C VAL A 265 -0.73 30.59 -9.82
N HIS A 266 -1.24 29.48 -10.38
CA HIS A 266 -2.54 28.94 -10.05
C HIS A 266 -2.59 28.40 -8.61
N PRO A 267 -3.67 28.65 -7.85
CA PRO A 267 -3.75 28.25 -6.44
C PRO A 267 -3.59 26.73 -6.22
N LEU A 268 -4.15 25.90 -7.11
CA LEU A 268 -3.95 24.45 -7.02
C LEU A 268 -2.52 23.99 -7.30
N PHE A 269 -1.74 24.70 -8.12
CA PHE A 269 -0.33 24.35 -8.28
C PHE A 269 0.41 24.55 -6.96
N LYS A 270 0.22 25.72 -6.34
CA LYS A 270 0.80 26.07 -5.04
C LYS A 270 0.40 25.08 -3.96
N LEU A 271 -0.86 24.63 -3.97
CA LEU A 271 -1.38 23.65 -3.02
C LEU A 271 -0.81 22.23 -3.25
N LEU A 272 -0.70 21.78 -4.50
CA LEU A 272 -0.41 20.37 -4.82
C LEU A 272 1.07 20.08 -5.08
N ILE A 273 1.88 21.04 -5.53
CA ILE A 273 3.27 20.77 -5.90
C ILE A 273 4.13 20.21 -4.74
N PRO A 274 3.95 20.57 -3.45
CA PRO A 274 4.68 19.93 -2.36
C PRO A 274 4.40 18.43 -2.24
N HIS A 275 3.20 18.00 -2.68
CA HIS A 275 2.75 16.61 -2.65
C HIS A 275 3.20 15.81 -3.88
N CYS A 276 3.93 16.43 -4.82
CA CYS A 276 4.50 15.80 -6.01
C CYS A 276 6.01 15.55 -5.92
N ARG A 277 6.67 16.08 -4.88
CA ARG A 277 8.13 16.04 -4.72
C ARG A 277 8.63 14.60 -4.85
N TYR A 278 9.58 14.37 -5.76
CA TYR A 278 10.30 13.10 -5.97
C TYR A 278 9.51 11.94 -6.56
N THR A 279 8.19 12.05 -6.71
CA THR A 279 7.33 10.96 -7.21
C THR A 279 7.72 10.47 -8.61
N LEU A 280 8.10 11.37 -9.53
CA LEU A 280 8.52 10.97 -10.88
C LEU A 280 9.82 10.14 -10.85
N GLN A 281 10.84 10.61 -10.13
CA GLN A 281 12.12 9.93 -10.06
C GLN A 281 11.99 8.56 -9.38
N ILE A 282 11.32 8.48 -8.23
CA ILE A 282 11.20 7.20 -7.53
C ILE A 282 10.44 6.17 -8.37
N ASN A 283 9.42 6.58 -9.13
CA ASN A 283 8.69 5.67 -10.00
C ASN A 283 9.53 5.20 -11.20
N ILE A 284 10.42 6.03 -11.74
CA ILE A 284 11.39 5.59 -12.76
C ILE A 284 12.33 4.53 -12.14
N MET A 285 12.83 4.78 -10.93
CA MET A 285 13.70 3.84 -10.23
C MET A 285 12.98 2.53 -9.88
N ALA A 286 11.73 2.58 -9.43
CA ALA A 286 10.91 1.39 -9.16
C ALA A 286 10.73 0.54 -10.43
N ARG A 287 10.50 1.18 -11.59
CA ARG A 287 10.44 0.48 -12.88
C ARG A 287 11.75 -0.22 -13.23
N ALA A 288 12.89 0.39 -12.94
CA ALA A 288 14.21 -0.18 -13.23
C ALA A 288 14.63 -1.27 -12.24
N LEU A 289 14.36 -1.08 -10.94
CA LEU A 289 14.92 -1.88 -9.85
C LEU A 289 13.95 -2.94 -9.30
N LEU A 290 12.63 -2.72 -9.40
CA LEU A 290 11.62 -3.60 -8.81
C LEU A 290 10.88 -4.39 -9.89
N VAL A 291 10.31 -3.70 -10.88
CA VAL A 291 9.41 -4.27 -11.90
C VAL A 291 10.03 -4.33 -13.30
N SER A 292 11.34 -4.55 -13.38
CA SER A 292 12.06 -4.91 -14.61
C SER A 292 12.35 -6.41 -14.66
N GLU A 293 12.80 -6.92 -15.81
CA GLU A 293 13.23 -8.31 -15.98
C GLU A 293 14.37 -8.70 -15.02
N ASP A 294 15.18 -7.72 -14.61
CA ASP A 294 16.27 -7.88 -13.65
C ASP A 294 15.93 -7.42 -12.23
N GLY A 295 14.68 -7.01 -12.01
CA GLY A 295 14.22 -6.41 -10.77
C GLY A 295 13.86 -7.42 -9.68
N VAL A 296 13.53 -6.89 -8.50
CA VAL A 296 13.16 -7.68 -7.32
C VAL A 296 11.98 -8.63 -7.58
N PHE A 297 10.94 -8.18 -8.30
CA PHE A 297 9.78 -9.03 -8.60
C PHE A 297 10.14 -10.22 -9.50
N ALA A 298 10.96 -9.99 -10.52
CA ALA A 298 11.41 -11.05 -11.41
C ALA A 298 12.23 -12.11 -10.67
N LYS A 299 13.09 -11.69 -9.74
CA LYS A 299 14.10 -12.55 -9.11
C LYS A 299 13.64 -13.23 -7.82
N TYR A 300 12.75 -12.60 -7.05
CA TYR A 300 12.55 -12.95 -5.64
C TYR A 300 11.08 -13.07 -5.19
N THR A 301 10.11 -13.03 -6.10
CA THR A 301 8.68 -13.18 -5.76
C THR A 301 8.01 -14.28 -6.57
N ALA A 302 6.98 -14.91 -5.98
CA ALA A 302 6.22 -15.96 -6.63
C ALA A 302 5.44 -15.46 -7.85
N ILE A 303 5.11 -14.16 -7.92
CA ILE A 303 4.33 -13.63 -9.03
C ILE A 303 5.15 -13.38 -10.29
N GLY A 304 6.45 -13.07 -10.15
CA GLY A 304 7.34 -12.82 -11.28
C GLY A 304 6.85 -11.68 -12.18
N MET A 305 7.51 -11.50 -13.33
CA MET A 305 7.18 -10.40 -14.25
C MET A 305 5.87 -10.61 -15.00
N GLU A 306 5.64 -11.83 -15.51
CA GLU A 306 4.41 -12.13 -16.25
C GLU A 306 3.17 -11.96 -15.38
N GLY A 307 3.21 -12.51 -14.15
CA GLY A 307 2.14 -12.35 -13.18
C GLY A 307 1.95 -10.90 -12.75
N THR A 308 3.03 -10.13 -12.60
CA THR A 308 2.98 -8.71 -12.22
C THR A 308 2.16 -7.90 -13.21
N VAL A 309 2.44 -8.03 -14.52
CA VAL A 309 1.69 -7.30 -15.56
C VAL A 309 0.21 -7.72 -15.58
N LYS A 310 -0.06 -9.02 -15.44
CA LYS A 310 -1.44 -9.54 -15.40
C LYS A 310 -2.21 -9.05 -14.17
N LEU A 311 -1.61 -9.07 -12.99
CA LEU A 311 -2.23 -8.61 -11.76
C LEU A 311 -2.47 -7.10 -11.80
N LEU A 312 -1.49 -6.30 -12.22
CA LEU A 312 -1.65 -4.85 -12.36
C LEU A 312 -2.81 -4.50 -13.31
N LYS A 313 -2.94 -5.20 -14.44
CA LYS A 313 -4.07 -5.02 -15.36
C LYS A 313 -5.42 -5.38 -14.71
N ARG A 314 -5.49 -6.48 -13.96
CA ARG A 314 -6.70 -6.88 -13.23
C ARG A 314 -7.02 -5.88 -12.12
N ALA A 315 -6.03 -5.40 -11.38
CA ALA A 315 -6.18 -4.39 -10.34
C ALA A 315 -6.68 -3.06 -10.91
N ALA A 316 -6.09 -2.59 -12.02
CA ALA A 316 -6.50 -1.37 -12.72
C ALA A 316 -7.94 -1.45 -13.25
N SER A 317 -8.44 -2.64 -13.62
CA SER A 317 -9.87 -2.78 -13.96
C SER A 317 -10.83 -2.57 -12.77
N SER A 318 -10.34 -2.67 -11.53
CA SER A 318 -11.11 -2.42 -10.30
C SER A 318 -10.78 -1.08 -9.64
N LEU A 319 -9.88 -0.29 -10.23
CA LEU A 319 -9.53 1.03 -9.73
C LEU A 319 -10.66 2.01 -10.03
N THR A 320 -11.18 2.67 -8.99
CA THR A 320 -12.15 3.75 -9.13
C THR A 320 -11.73 4.96 -8.30
N TYR A 321 -12.19 6.16 -8.67
CA TYR A 321 -12.03 7.38 -7.86
C TYR A 321 -12.53 7.20 -6.43
N SER A 322 -13.70 6.57 -6.26
CA SER A 322 -14.23 6.27 -4.92
C SER A 322 -13.33 5.32 -4.13
N SER A 323 -12.67 4.36 -4.80
CA SER A 323 -11.74 3.45 -4.13
C SER A 323 -10.41 4.10 -3.69
N LEU A 324 -10.15 5.33 -4.13
CA LEU A 324 -9.05 6.18 -3.65
C LEU A 324 -9.50 7.16 -2.56
N CYS A 325 -10.82 7.32 -2.37
CA CYS A 325 -11.37 8.16 -1.31
C CYS A 325 -11.61 7.31 -0.07
N LEU A 326 -10.80 7.48 0.99
CA LEU A 326 -10.87 6.62 2.17
C LEU A 326 -12.29 6.48 2.75
N PRO A 327 -13.09 7.55 2.95
CA PRO A 327 -14.45 7.39 3.49
C PRO A 327 -15.36 6.54 2.60
N ASP A 328 -15.24 6.67 1.27
CA ASP A 328 -16.02 5.90 0.33
C ASP A 328 -15.59 4.42 0.32
N ASP A 329 -14.27 4.15 0.38
CA ASP A 329 -13.72 2.79 0.43
C ASP A 329 -14.12 2.04 1.72
N ILE A 330 -14.00 2.68 2.88
CA ILE A 330 -14.40 2.10 4.18
C ILE A 330 -15.88 1.72 4.16
N LYS A 331 -16.73 2.61 3.63
CA LYS A 331 -18.16 2.37 3.48
C LYS A 331 -18.46 1.27 2.46
N ALA A 332 -17.79 1.28 1.29
CA ALA A 332 -17.99 0.30 0.24
C ALA A 332 -17.62 -1.13 0.70
N ARG A 333 -16.58 -1.26 1.52
CA ARG A 333 -16.19 -2.52 2.15
C ARG A 333 -17.08 -2.91 3.34
N GLY A 334 -17.90 -1.98 3.84
CA GLY A 334 -18.83 -2.22 4.94
C GLY A 334 -18.15 -2.42 6.30
N VAL A 335 -16.98 -1.78 6.48
CA VAL A 335 -16.09 -1.93 7.66
C VAL A 335 -16.09 -0.68 8.55
N GLU A 336 -17.16 0.11 8.49
CA GLU A 336 -17.35 1.32 9.31
C GLU A 336 -17.38 1.00 10.81
N ASP A 337 -17.96 -0.14 11.19
CA ASP A 337 -18.26 -0.47 12.59
C ASP A 337 -17.37 -1.56 13.20
N ILE A 338 -16.42 -2.14 12.44
CA ILE A 338 -15.55 -3.19 12.98
C ILE A 338 -14.65 -2.61 14.10
N PRO A 339 -14.57 -3.25 15.27
CA PRO A 339 -13.72 -2.78 16.36
C PRO A 339 -12.23 -2.83 16.01
N ASN A 340 -11.42 -2.02 16.73
CA ASN A 340 -9.95 -2.06 16.69
C ASN A 340 -9.34 -1.91 15.27
N TYR A 341 -9.96 -1.08 14.43
CA TYR A 341 -9.47 -0.78 13.09
C TYR A 341 -8.79 0.59 13.04
N TYR A 342 -7.56 0.66 13.56
CA TYR A 342 -6.83 1.91 13.76
C TYR A 342 -6.45 2.61 12.45
N TYR A 343 -6.20 1.86 11.37
CA TYR A 343 -6.05 2.44 10.03
C TYR A 343 -7.28 3.27 9.61
N ARG A 344 -8.49 2.72 9.82
CA ARG A 344 -9.74 3.44 9.55
C ARG A 344 -9.83 4.67 10.45
N ASP A 345 -9.67 4.48 11.75
CA ASP A 345 -9.94 5.53 12.73
C ASP A 345 -9.00 6.73 12.54
N ASP A 346 -7.71 6.48 12.36
CA ASP A 346 -6.71 7.53 12.12
C ASP A 346 -6.85 8.10 10.72
N GLY A 347 -7.06 7.24 9.73
CA GLY A 347 -7.20 7.65 8.33
C GLY A 347 -8.40 8.57 8.12
N LEU A 348 -9.56 8.28 8.73
CA LEU A 348 -10.76 9.12 8.61
C LEU A 348 -10.57 10.48 9.29
N LYS A 349 -9.92 10.52 10.46
CA LYS A 349 -9.58 11.79 11.11
C LYS A 349 -8.63 12.62 10.25
N LEU A 350 -7.60 11.98 9.70
CA LEU A 350 -6.61 12.63 8.87
C LEU A 350 -7.21 13.11 7.53
N TRP A 351 -8.08 12.31 6.91
CA TRP A 351 -8.86 12.70 5.74
C TRP A 351 -9.65 13.97 6.01
N ASN A 352 -10.34 14.05 7.15
CA ASN A 352 -11.12 15.22 7.52
C ASN A 352 -10.25 16.46 7.77
N ILE A 353 -9.07 16.30 8.38
CA ILE A 353 -8.10 17.40 8.59
C ILE A 353 -7.60 17.93 7.23
N ILE A 354 -7.20 17.04 6.32
CA ILE A 354 -6.78 17.42 4.96
C ILE A 354 -7.95 18.07 4.22
N ASN A 355 -9.15 17.49 4.30
CA ASN A 355 -10.33 18.02 3.63
C ASN A 355 -10.68 19.43 4.11
N LYS A 356 -10.61 19.70 5.41
CA LYS A 356 -10.83 21.03 5.98
C LYS A 356 -9.81 22.05 5.50
N TYR A 357 -8.53 21.65 5.39
CA TYR A 357 -7.49 22.51 4.84
C TYR A 357 -7.76 22.83 3.36
N VAL A 358 -8.06 21.81 2.56
CA VAL A 358 -8.40 21.96 1.14
C VAL A 358 -9.67 22.80 0.94
N ASP A 359 -10.73 22.56 1.71
CA ASP A 359 -11.98 23.32 1.68
C ASP A 359 -11.72 24.81 1.91
N GLY A 360 -10.95 25.14 2.95
CA GLY A 360 -10.57 26.52 3.25
C GLY A 360 -9.82 27.19 2.09
N VAL A 361 -8.79 26.53 1.55
CA VAL A 361 -7.98 27.09 0.45
C VAL A 361 -8.81 27.20 -0.83
N VAL A 362 -9.52 26.14 -1.23
CA VAL A 362 -10.29 26.12 -2.47
C VAL A 362 -11.41 27.16 -2.45
N ARG A 363 -12.19 27.25 -1.36
CA ARG A 363 -13.28 28.24 -1.27
C ARG A 363 -12.79 29.69 -1.19
N TYR A 364 -11.54 29.91 -0.81
CA TYR A 364 -10.94 31.25 -0.85
C TYR A 364 -10.72 31.73 -2.29
N TYR A 365 -10.40 30.83 -3.22
CA TYR A 365 -10.17 31.16 -4.64
C TYR A 365 -11.38 30.90 -5.55
N TYR A 366 -12.23 29.93 -5.23
CA TYR A 366 -13.43 29.57 -5.98
C TYR A 366 -14.67 29.84 -5.12
N THR A 367 -15.39 30.91 -5.44
CA THR A 367 -16.54 31.39 -4.65
C THR A 367 -17.88 30.82 -5.11
N SER A 368 -17.90 30.20 -6.29
CA SER A 368 -19.08 29.56 -6.87
C SER A 368 -18.69 28.35 -7.73
N ASP A 369 -19.65 27.45 -7.97
CA ASP A 369 -19.49 26.32 -8.90
C ASP A 369 -19.17 26.80 -10.32
N ASP A 370 -19.67 27.98 -10.69
CA ASP A 370 -19.40 28.63 -11.97
C ASP A 370 -17.90 28.97 -12.15
N ASP A 371 -17.19 29.34 -11.07
CA ASP A 371 -15.75 29.60 -11.12
C ASP A 371 -14.99 28.32 -11.50
N VAL A 372 -15.38 27.18 -10.91
CA VAL A 372 -14.81 25.85 -11.18
C VAL A 372 -15.12 25.37 -12.60
N ILE A 373 -16.36 25.57 -13.06
CA ILE A 373 -16.79 25.15 -14.40
C ILE A 373 -16.07 25.94 -15.49
N LYS A 374 -15.82 27.23 -15.27
CA LYS A 374 -15.21 28.15 -16.26
C LYS A 374 -13.68 28.10 -16.28
N ASP A 375 -13.06 27.54 -15.25
CA ASP A 375 -11.60 27.37 -15.18
C ASP A 375 -11.11 26.29 -16.16
N THR A 376 -10.65 26.72 -17.32
CA THR A 376 -10.22 25.81 -18.39
C THR A 376 -8.94 25.04 -18.04
N GLU A 377 -8.04 25.60 -17.22
CA GLU A 377 -6.81 24.94 -16.77
C GLU A 377 -7.17 23.76 -15.86
N LEU A 378 -8.10 23.99 -14.92
CA LEU A 378 -8.65 22.96 -14.06
C LEU A 378 -9.37 21.84 -14.83
N GLN A 379 -10.22 22.20 -15.79
CA GLN A 379 -10.96 21.21 -16.58
C GLN A 379 -10.01 20.38 -17.47
N ASN A 380 -8.96 20.98 -18.02
CA ASN A 380 -7.93 20.26 -18.77
C ASN A 380 -7.15 19.29 -17.87
N TRP A 381 -6.81 19.72 -16.66
CA TRP A 381 -6.12 18.88 -15.68
C TRP A 381 -6.88 17.59 -15.36
N ILE A 382 -8.16 17.70 -14.99
CA ILE A 382 -8.96 16.51 -14.68
C ILE A 382 -9.26 15.66 -15.91
N GLY A 383 -9.46 16.29 -17.08
CA GLY A 383 -9.61 15.59 -18.35
C GLY A 383 -8.38 14.75 -18.69
N GLU A 384 -7.17 15.27 -18.44
CA GLU A 384 -5.94 14.53 -18.69
C GLU A 384 -5.74 13.37 -17.69
N ILE A 385 -6.04 13.57 -16.39
CA ILE A 385 -6.04 12.48 -15.39
C ILE A 385 -7.03 11.38 -15.79
N HIS A 386 -8.25 11.75 -16.20
CA HIS A 386 -9.24 10.77 -16.65
C HIS A 386 -8.72 9.97 -17.85
N LYS A 387 -8.14 10.65 -18.83
CA LYS A 387 -7.63 10.03 -20.05
C LYS A 387 -6.42 9.14 -19.82
N LYS A 388 -5.48 9.58 -18.99
CA LYS A 388 -4.16 8.96 -18.84
C LYS A 388 -4.07 8.02 -17.65
N GLY A 389 -4.71 8.39 -16.54
CA GLY A 389 -4.81 7.57 -15.34
C GLY A 389 -5.92 6.53 -15.43
N PHE A 390 -7.15 6.98 -15.64
CA PHE A 390 -8.35 6.12 -15.68
C PHE A 390 -8.66 5.56 -17.08
N LEU A 391 -7.80 5.81 -18.07
CA LEU A 391 -7.89 5.27 -19.43
C LEU A 391 -9.25 5.54 -20.11
N GLU A 392 -9.83 6.73 -19.89
CA GLU A 392 -11.10 7.17 -20.48
C GLU A 392 -12.32 6.32 -20.08
N LYS A 393 -12.23 5.57 -18.97
CA LYS A 393 -13.34 4.76 -18.44
C LYS A 393 -14.21 5.55 -17.47
N THR A 394 -15.38 5.97 -17.92
CA THR A 394 -16.28 6.87 -17.20
C THR A 394 -16.76 6.29 -15.86
N GLU A 395 -16.85 4.97 -15.74
CA GLU A 395 -17.22 4.28 -14.49
C GLU A 395 -16.11 4.28 -13.43
N GLN A 396 -14.87 4.59 -13.82
CA GLN A 396 -13.70 4.53 -12.94
C GLN A 396 -13.23 5.90 -12.44
N GLY A 397 -13.49 6.99 -13.16
CA GLY A 397 -12.98 8.32 -12.80
C GLY A 397 -13.96 9.44 -13.13
N ILE A 398 -13.63 10.65 -12.66
CA ILE A 398 -14.35 11.86 -13.04
C ILE A 398 -13.65 12.54 -14.21
N SER A 399 -14.42 13.05 -15.17
CA SER A 399 -13.91 13.63 -16.41
C SER A 399 -13.91 15.16 -16.45
N SER A 400 -14.67 15.78 -15.54
CA SER A 400 -14.81 17.23 -15.41
C SER A 400 -15.35 17.55 -14.01
N PHE A 401 -15.04 18.75 -13.51
CA PHE A 401 -15.62 19.24 -12.25
C PHE A 401 -16.86 20.07 -12.53
N LYS A 402 -17.91 19.87 -11.72
CA LYS A 402 -19.19 20.59 -11.81
C LYS A 402 -19.49 21.43 -10.58
N SER A 403 -18.72 21.27 -9.50
CA SER A 403 -18.90 22.05 -8.28
C SER A 403 -17.60 22.23 -7.51
N VAL A 404 -17.61 23.20 -6.62
CA VAL A 404 -16.54 23.44 -5.64
C VAL A 404 -16.35 22.22 -4.74
N ASP A 405 -17.44 21.55 -4.34
CA ASP A 405 -17.39 20.37 -3.48
C ASP A 405 -16.72 19.16 -4.16
N GLU A 406 -16.97 18.95 -5.45
CA GLU A 406 -16.28 17.92 -6.23
C GLU A 406 -14.78 18.19 -6.32
N LEU A 407 -14.39 19.45 -6.54
CA LEU A 407 -13.00 19.86 -6.58
C LEU A 407 -12.30 19.61 -5.23
N ILE A 408 -12.94 20.04 -4.13
CA ILE A 408 -12.42 19.85 -2.77
C ILE A 408 -12.19 18.37 -2.48
N LYS A 409 -13.17 17.51 -2.77
CA LYS A 409 -13.05 16.07 -2.53
C LYS A 409 -11.91 15.46 -3.35
N PHE A 410 -11.77 15.86 -4.63
CA PHE A 410 -10.73 15.32 -5.48
C PHE A 410 -9.33 15.76 -5.05
N VAL A 411 -9.15 17.05 -4.72
CA VAL A 411 -7.87 17.57 -4.21
C VAL A 411 -7.52 16.93 -2.86
N THR A 412 -8.50 16.70 -1.98
CA THR A 412 -8.32 15.94 -0.75
C THR A 412 -7.80 14.53 -1.04
N MET A 413 -8.41 13.83 -2.00
CA MET A 413 -7.99 12.49 -2.42
C MET A 413 -6.55 12.47 -2.92
N VAL A 414 -6.14 13.45 -3.74
CA VAL A 414 -4.78 13.54 -4.27
C VAL A 414 -3.76 13.70 -3.13
N ILE A 415 -4.00 14.66 -2.22
CA ILE A 415 -3.11 14.91 -1.07
C ILE A 415 -3.05 13.68 -0.16
N PHE A 416 -4.20 13.07 0.17
CA PHE A 416 -4.27 11.89 1.01
C PHE A 416 -3.54 10.69 0.39
N THR A 417 -3.70 10.48 -0.93
CA THR A 417 -3.04 9.38 -1.66
C THR A 417 -1.52 9.54 -1.64
N ALA A 418 -1.02 10.75 -1.89
CA ALA A 418 0.40 11.05 -1.98
C ALA A 418 1.11 11.07 -0.61
N SER A 419 0.36 11.21 0.49
CA SER A 419 0.89 11.28 1.86
C SER A 419 0.45 10.09 2.71
N ALA A 420 -0.71 10.21 3.34
CA ALA A 420 -1.27 9.29 4.31
C ALA A 420 -1.42 7.85 3.79
N GLN A 421 -2.04 7.67 2.63
CA GLN A 421 -2.30 6.35 2.08
C GLN A 421 -1.00 5.60 1.81
N HIS A 422 -0.03 6.27 1.17
CA HIS A 422 1.28 5.71 0.90
C HIS A 422 2.00 5.34 2.20
N ALA A 423 2.08 6.26 3.16
CA ALA A 423 2.74 6.00 4.44
C ALA A 423 2.14 4.78 5.19
N ALA A 424 0.81 4.66 5.20
CA ALA A 424 0.10 3.58 5.88
C ALA A 424 0.46 2.18 5.37
N ILE A 425 0.82 2.06 4.09
CA ILE A 425 1.13 0.77 3.44
C ILE A 425 2.60 0.60 3.07
N ASN A 426 3.42 1.66 3.15
CA ASN A 426 4.85 1.63 2.86
C ASN A 426 5.71 1.50 4.13
N ASN A 427 5.44 2.33 5.14
CA ASN A 427 6.38 2.52 6.26
C ASN A 427 6.53 1.28 7.15
N GLY A 428 5.51 0.43 7.20
CA GLY A 428 5.51 -0.83 7.96
C GLY A 428 6.03 -2.04 7.20
N GLN A 429 6.49 -1.91 5.95
CA GLN A 429 6.90 -3.08 5.15
C GLN A 429 7.99 -3.90 5.83
N PHE A 430 9.04 -3.26 6.36
CA PHE A 430 10.10 -3.99 7.08
C PHE A 430 9.64 -4.50 8.46
N ASP A 431 8.76 -3.78 9.13
CA ASP A 431 8.22 -4.19 10.43
C ASP A 431 7.47 -5.53 10.30
N PHE A 432 6.57 -5.66 9.32
CA PHE A 432 5.74 -6.86 9.13
C PHE A 432 6.38 -7.91 8.22
N GLY A 433 7.13 -7.49 7.20
CA GLY A 433 7.74 -8.37 6.20
C GLY A 433 9.19 -8.73 6.47
N GLY A 434 9.83 -8.08 7.43
CA GLY A 434 11.19 -8.42 7.86
C GLY A 434 11.29 -9.77 8.58
N TRP A 435 10.19 -10.28 9.12
CA TRP A 435 10.09 -11.67 9.55
C TRP A 435 9.38 -12.49 8.46
N MET A 436 10.17 -13.09 7.57
CA MET A 436 9.68 -13.75 6.35
C MET A 436 8.51 -14.73 6.56
N PRO A 437 8.46 -15.56 7.63
CA PRO A 437 7.32 -16.46 7.84
C PRO A 437 5.96 -15.74 7.96
N ASN A 438 5.95 -14.48 8.39
CA ASN A 438 4.73 -13.68 8.49
C ASN A 438 4.22 -13.14 7.14
N LEU A 439 5.13 -12.96 6.17
CA LEU A 439 4.80 -12.38 4.86
C LEU A 439 5.76 -12.90 3.77
N PRO A 440 5.65 -14.19 3.41
CA PRO A 440 6.54 -14.80 2.43
C PRO A 440 6.28 -14.22 1.03
N SER A 441 7.32 -13.74 0.34
CA SER A 441 7.23 -13.25 -1.04
C SER A 441 7.00 -14.35 -2.07
N THR A 442 7.32 -15.59 -1.71
CA THR A 442 7.18 -16.77 -2.56
C THR A 442 6.96 -18.03 -1.73
N LEU A 443 6.46 -19.10 -2.35
CA LEU A 443 6.34 -20.43 -1.75
C LEU A 443 6.85 -21.48 -2.75
N ARG A 444 7.66 -22.43 -2.29
CA ARG A 444 8.41 -23.41 -3.11
C ARG A 444 7.69 -24.73 -3.31
N CYS A 445 6.62 -24.99 -2.56
CA CYS A 445 5.81 -26.18 -2.68
C CYS A 445 4.37 -25.83 -3.09
N PRO A 446 3.67 -26.73 -3.81
CA PRO A 446 2.28 -26.53 -4.15
C PRO A 446 1.40 -26.45 -2.89
N PRO A 447 0.22 -25.80 -2.98
CA PRO A 447 -0.71 -25.79 -1.86
C PRO A 447 -1.14 -27.21 -1.48
N PRO A 448 -1.31 -27.50 -0.18
CA PRO A 448 -1.76 -28.80 0.28
C PRO A 448 -3.13 -29.16 -0.31
N THR A 449 -3.24 -30.37 -0.85
CA THR A 449 -4.49 -30.89 -1.45
C THR A 449 -5.29 -31.76 -0.47
N LYS A 450 -4.72 -32.07 0.70
CA LYS A 450 -5.33 -32.87 1.77
C LYS A 450 -4.94 -32.31 3.13
N LYS A 451 -5.76 -32.60 4.14
CA LYS A 451 -5.46 -32.31 5.55
C LYS A 451 -4.68 -33.46 6.19
N GLY A 452 -3.97 -33.17 7.28
CA GLY A 452 -3.27 -34.14 8.11
C GLY A 452 -1.92 -34.60 7.56
N SER A 453 -1.42 -33.99 6.48
CA SER A 453 -0.13 -34.34 5.87
C SER A 453 0.98 -33.32 6.14
N SER A 454 0.64 -32.12 6.61
CA SER A 454 1.62 -31.07 6.86
C SER A 454 2.38 -31.31 8.16
N THR A 455 3.67 -30.98 8.16
CA THR A 455 4.58 -31.02 9.31
C THR A 455 5.38 -29.72 9.39
N GLU A 456 6.05 -29.46 10.51
CA GLU A 456 6.97 -28.33 10.66
C GLU A 456 8.05 -28.31 9.56
N GLY A 457 8.60 -29.47 9.21
CA GLY A 457 9.57 -29.61 8.11
C GLY A 457 8.97 -29.21 6.75
N SER A 458 7.73 -29.61 6.47
CA SER A 458 7.04 -29.22 5.23
C SER A 458 6.78 -27.70 5.13
N ILE A 459 6.62 -27.01 6.27
CA ILE A 459 6.49 -25.54 6.29
C ILE A 459 7.81 -24.92 5.86
N LEU A 460 8.94 -25.32 6.48
CA LEU A 460 10.27 -24.85 6.10
C LEU A 460 10.60 -25.16 4.63
N ASP A 461 10.22 -26.34 4.15
CA ASP A 461 10.37 -26.74 2.74
C ASP A 461 9.51 -25.90 1.80
N THR A 462 8.37 -25.40 2.27
CA THR A 462 7.50 -24.52 1.47
C THR A 462 7.97 -23.07 1.49
N LEU A 463 8.53 -22.57 2.59
CA LEU A 463 9.00 -21.19 2.70
C LEU A 463 10.18 -20.87 1.76
N PRO A 464 10.38 -19.59 1.37
CA PRO A 464 11.49 -19.17 0.51
C PRO A 464 12.88 -19.66 0.94
N GLU A 465 13.77 -19.81 -0.04
CA GLU A 465 15.21 -20.03 0.20
C GLU A 465 15.88 -18.82 0.85
N ILE A 466 17.09 -19.04 1.38
CA ILE A 466 17.90 -18.02 2.05
C ILE A 466 18.09 -16.79 1.15
N SER A 467 18.57 -16.97 -0.09
CA SER A 467 18.83 -15.87 -1.03
C SER A 467 17.57 -15.03 -1.28
N THR A 468 16.44 -15.68 -1.52
CA THR A 468 15.16 -15.00 -1.79
C THR A 468 14.69 -14.23 -0.56
N THR A 469 14.77 -14.86 0.60
CA THR A 469 14.41 -14.26 1.89
C THR A 469 15.20 -12.98 2.14
N VAL A 470 16.53 -13.05 2.10
CA VAL A 470 17.38 -11.93 2.51
C VAL A 470 17.33 -10.77 1.52
N ASN A 471 17.20 -11.04 0.21
CA ASN A 471 17.07 -9.98 -0.80
C ASN A 471 15.72 -9.24 -0.69
N ILE A 472 14.62 -9.95 -0.36
CA ILE A 472 13.33 -9.30 -0.08
C ILE A 472 13.40 -8.49 1.20
N MET A 473 13.95 -9.05 2.29
CA MET A 473 14.13 -8.30 3.54
C MET A 473 14.96 -7.01 3.33
N ALA A 474 16.01 -7.07 2.50
CA ALA A 474 16.79 -5.89 2.13
C ALA A 474 15.96 -4.86 1.34
N ALA A 475 15.15 -5.31 0.38
CA ALA A 475 14.26 -4.42 -0.37
C ALA A 475 13.26 -3.72 0.56
N LEU A 476 12.53 -4.48 1.39
CA LEU A 476 11.57 -3.93 2.34
C LEU A 476 12.23 -2.97 3.33
N TYR A 477 13.45 -3.29 3.81
CA TYR A 477 14.22 -2.38 4.68
C TYR A 477 14.52 -1.04 4.00
N VAL A 478 14.98 -1.06 2.75
CA VAL A 478 15.29 0.17 2.00
C VAL A 478 14.02 0.99 1.79
N LEU A 479 12.92 0.34 1.39
CA LEU A 479 11.64 1.01 1.10
C LEU A 479 10.97 1.59 2.36
N SER A 480 11.19 0.98 3.53
CA SER A 480 10.70 1.50 4.81
C SER A 480 11.59 2.58 5.42
N LYS A 481 12.77 2.87 4.85
CA LYS A 481 13.73 3.76 5.51
C LYS A 481 13.38 5.23 5.28
N THR A 482 13.10 5.92 6.39
CA THR A 482 12.97 7.37 6.42
C THR A 482 14.27 8.07 6.03
N SER A 483 14.22 8.98 5.06
CA SER A 483 15.33 9.85 4.66
C SER A 483 15.42 11.09 5.56
N SER A 484 16.62 11.64 5.74
CA SER A 484 16.78 12.92 6.46
C SER A 484 16.32 14.12 5.61
N ASP A 485 16.30 13.97 4.28
CA ASP A 485 15.82 14.97 3.31
C ASP A 485 14.28 14.91 3.12
N ARG A 486 13.54 14.42 4.11
CA ARG A 486 12.08 14.32 4.04
C ARG A 486 11.40 15.63 4.40
N TYR A 487 10.24 15.88 3.80
CA TYR A 487 9.33 16.95 4.21
C TYR A 487 8.08 16.33 4.86
N PRO A 488 7.92 16.48 6.18
CA PRO A 488 6.74 15.97 6.87
C PRO A 488 5.44 16.58 6.35
N LEU A 489 4.32 15.86 6.48
CA LEU A 489 3.01 16.36 6.07
C LEU A 489 2.71 17.72 6.72
N GLY A 490 2.41 18.73 5.89
CA GLY A 490 2.11 20.09 6.33
C GLY A 490 3.31 21.00 6.53
N TYR A 491 4.54 20.49 6.38
CA TYR A 491 5.75 21.31 6.32
C TYR A 491 6.01 21.75 4.87
N TYR A 492 5.89 23.05 4.61
CA TYR A 492 6.03 23.64 3.27
C TYR A 492 7.13 24.71 3.32
N PRO A 493 8.41 24.34 3.12
CA PRO A 493 9.51 25.31 3.17
C PRO A 493 9.51 26.26 1.96
N GLU A 494 8.87 25.88 0.85
CA GLU A 494 8.71 26.76 -0.29
C GLU A 494 7.63 27.83 -0.03
N GLU A 495 7.98 29.10 -0.22
CA GLU A 495 7.06 30.25 -0.13
C GLU A 495 6.11 30.31 -1.34
N LEU A 496 5.26 29.29 -1.51
CA LEU A 496 4.35 29.16 -2.66
C LEU A 496 3.14 30.09 -2.55
N PHE A 497 2.61 30.27 -1.33
CA PHE A 497 1.58 31.26 -1.03
C PHE A 497 2.23 32.49 -0.40
N ASN A 498 1.80 33.69 -0.81
CA ASN A 498 2.21 34.95 -0.19
C ASN A 498 1.03 35.69 0.46
N GLU A 499 -0.19 35.20 0.23
CA GLU A 499 -1.41 35.74 0.77
C GLU A 499 -1.60 35.32 2.24
N LYS A 500 -2.01 36.27 3.09
CA LYS A 500 -2.16 36.04 4.53
C LYS A 500 -3.17 34.95 4.87
N THR A 501 -4.23 34.78 4.08
CA THR A 501 -5.32 33.85 4.38
C THR A 501 -4.90 32.38 4.18
N PRO A 502 -4.36 31.95 3.01
CA PRO A 502 -3.76 30.63 2.85
C PRO A 502 -2.67 30.31 3.88
N LEU A 503 -1.79 31.27 4.22
CA LEU A 503 -0.75 31.05 5.24
C LEU A 503 -1.34 30.69 6.61
N LYS A 504 -2.41 31.38 7.05
CA LYS A 504 -3.12 31.03 8.29
C LYS A 504 -3.81 29.67 8.21
N MET A 505 -4.26 29.25 7.03
CA MET A 505 -4.86 27.93 6.83
C MET A 505 -3.81 26.82 6.95
N ILE A 506 -2.57 27.07 6.49
CA ILE A 506 -1.42 26.18 6.71
C ILE A 506 -1.10 26.07 8.20
N ASP A 507 -1.01 27.20 8.92
CA ASP A 507 -0.79 27.19 10.37
C ASP A 507 -1.86 26.34 11.08
N LYS A 508 -3.13 26.53 10.69
CA LYS A 508 -4.23 25.78 11.28
C LYS A 508 -4.19 24.28 10.94
N PHE A 509 -3.80 23.94 9.72
CA PHE A 509 -3.60 22.55 9.29
C PHE A 509 -2.52 21.87 10.13
N GLN A 510 -1.38 22.55 10.35
CA GLN A 510 -0.29 22.05 11.20
C GLN A 510 -0.73 21.85 12.66
N GLU A 511 -1.53 22.77 13.21
CA GLU A 511 -2.12 22.60 14.55
C GLU A 511 -3.03 21.38 14.65
N ASP A 512 -3.91 21.19 13.66
CA ASP A 512 -4.86 20.08 13.64
C ASP A 512 -4.11 18.74 13.51
N LEU A 513 -3.05 18.67 12.69
CA LEU A 513 -2.13 17.52 12.62
C LEU A 513 -1.43 17.23 13.95
N MET A 514 -0.90 18.24 14.62
CA MET A 514 -0.28 18.08 15.94
C MET A 514 -1.28 17.58 16.99
N SER A 515 -2.54 18.02 16.92
CA SER A 515 -3.61 17.54 17.80
C SER A 515 -3.88 16.05 17.57
N LEU A 516 -4.02 15.63 16.31
CA LEU A 516 -4.23 14.22 15.97
C LEU A 516 -3.05 13.34 16.44
N SER A 517 -1.82 13.80 16.25
CA SER A 517 -0.63 13.09 16.73
C SER A 517 -0.67 12.84 18.24
N LYS A 518 -1.11 13.82 19.04
CA LYS A 518 -1.27 13.66 20.50
C LYS A 518 -2.38 12.67 20.86
N GLU A 519 -3.47 12.63 20.10
CA GLU A 519 -4.55 11.64 20.29
C GLU A 519 -4.06 10.22 20.00
N ILE A 520 -3.32 10.04 18.90
CA ILE A 520 -2.69 8.77 18.51
C ILE A 520 -1.70 8.31 19.59
N ASP A 521 -0.81 9.20 20.03
CA ASP A 521 0.12 8.92 21.13
C ASP A 521 -0.60 8.49 22.41
N LYS A 522 -1.75 9.10 22.72
CA LYS A 522 -2.53 8.75 23.91
C LYS A 522 -3.12 7.34 23.79
N ARG A 523 -3.78 7.03 22.67
CA ARG A 523 -4.32 5.67 22.42
C ARG A 523 -3.21 4.62 22.45
N ASN A 524 -2.10 4.87 21.77
CA ASN A 524 -1.05 3.89 21.56
C ASN A 524 -0.32 3.45 22.84
N ARG A 525 -0.38 4.22 23.93
CA ARG A 525 0.19 3.83 25.23
C ARG A 525 -0.48 2.61 25.84
N ASP A 526 -1.75 2.39 25.51
CA ASP A 526 -2.57 1.32 26.09
C ASP A 526 -2.66 0.09 25.17
N LEU A 527 -1.95 0.09 24.03
CA LEU A 527 -1.97 -1.00 23.06
C LEU A 527 -0.73 -1.90 23.21
N PRO A 528 -0.89 -3.24 23.16
CA PRO A 528 0.25 -4.17 23.10
C PRO A 528 1.14 -3.91 21.88
N LEU A 529 0.52 -3.56 20.75
CA LEU A 529 1.19 -3.16 19.52
C LEU A 529 0.64 -1.79 19.06
N PRO A 530 1.43 -0.72 19.19
CA PRO A 530 1.05 0.60 18.68
C PRO A 530 0.81 0.63 17.17
N TYR A 531 -0.26 1.28 16.72
CA TYR A 531 -0.43 1.64 15.31
C TYR A 531 0.07 3.07 15.07
N ILE A 532 1.20 3.19 14.37
CA ILE A 532 1.93 4.48 14.20
C ILE A 532 1.94 5.00 12.76
N TYR A 533 1.50 4.20 11.79
CA TYR A 533 1.74 4.47 10.36
C TYR A 533 0.92 5.64 9.79
N LEU A 534 -0.09 6.11 10.54
CA LEU A 534 -0.87 7.32 10.25
C LEU A 534 -0.69 8.43 11.30
N ASP A 535 0.28 8.31 12.23
CA ASP A 535 0.69 9.45 13.05
C ASP A 535 1.30 10.52 12.13
N PRO A 536 0.81 11.78 12.13
CA PRO A 536 1.37 12.87 11.33
C PRO A 536 2.90 13.02 11.41
N LYS A 537 3.55 12.62 12.53
CA LYS A 537 5.02 12.59 12.64
C LYS A 537 5.70 11.64 11.64
N GLN A 538 5.00 10.59 11.22
CA GLN A 538 5.51 9.55 10.32
C GLN A 538 5.18 9.82 8.85
N LEU A 539 4.38 10.86 8.56
CA LEU A 539 3.89 11.14 7.21
C LEU A 539 4.79 12.10 6.46
N ASP A 540 5.02 11.81 5.19
CA ASP A 540 5.65 12.73 4.25
C ASP A 540 4.60 13.42 3.39
N ASN A 541 4.92 14.60 2.87
CA ASN A 541 4.04 15.30 1.93
C ASN A 541 3.80 14.50 0.65
N SER A 542 4.76 13.69 0.21
CA SER A 542 4.74 13.04 -1.11
C SER A 542 5.30 11.62 -1.08
N ILE A 543 5.12 10.92 -2.20
CA ILE A 543 5.73 9.61 -2.45
C ILE A 543 7.16 9.83 -2.95
N ALA A 544 8.13 9.48 -2.10
CA ALA A 544 9.56 9.77 -2.31
C ALA A 544 10.49 8.58 -1.99
N ILE A 545 9.95 7.39 -1.78
CA ILE A 545 10.68 6.13 -1.56
C ILE A 545 9.92 4.97 -2.17
#